data_AF-A0A497HYE6-F1
#
_entry.id   AF-A0A497HYE6-F1
#
_cell.length_a   1.000
_cell.length_b   1.000
_cell.length_c   1.000
_cell.angle_alpha   90.00
_cell.angle_beta   90.00
_cell.angle_gamma   90.00
#
_symmetry.space_group_name_H-M   'P 1'
#
loop_
_entity.id
_entity.type
_entity.pdbx_description
1 polymer ?
#
loop_
_entity_poly.entity_id
_entity_poly.type
_entity_poly.pdbx_seq_one_letter_code
_entity_poly.pdbx_strand_id
1 'polypeptide(L)' 'MKQLTVISGKGGTGKTTIVGAFAALAGNKVLADCDVDAPDLHLILKPEIKEEKKFSGSKLAFI' A
#
# COMPACT_ATOMS: atom_id res chain seq x y z
N MET A 1 13.70 11.11 11.08
CA MET A 1 12.65 10.22 10.52
C MET A 1 13.26 9.45 9.36
N LYS A 2 13.05 8.14 9.26
CA LYS A 2 13.55 7.32 8.14
C LYS A 2 12.38 6.95 7.23
N GLN A 3 12.61 6.90 5.92
CA GLN A 3 11.62 6.53 4.91
C GLN A 3 12.17 5.39 4.07
N LEU A 4 11.30 4.46 3.71
CA LEU A 4 11.62 3.31 2.87
C LEU A 4 10.50 3.15 1.84
N THR A 5 10.87 3.10 0.57
CA THR A 5 9.94 2.84 -0.53
C THR A 5 10.31 1.50 -1.16
N VAL A 6 9.32 0.61 -1.32
CA VAL A 6 9.49 -0.70 -1.96
C VAL A 6 8.81 -0.67 -3.32
N ILE A 7 9.59 -0.83 -4.39
CA ILE A 7 9.11 -0.81 -5.79
C ILE A 7 9.51 -2.10 -6.52
N SER A 8 8.80 -2.45 -7.59
CA SER A 8 9.13 -3.57 -8.47
C SER A 8 8.50 -3.39 -9.84
N GLY A 9 9.12 -3.91 -10.90
CA GLY A 9 8.61 -3.78 -12.26
C GLY A 9 7.52 -4.77 -12.70
N LYS A 10 7.08 -5.72 -11.86
CA LYS A 10 6.05 -6.71 -12.22
C LYS A 10 5.10 -7.00 -11.04
N GLY A 11 3.85 -7.34 -11.34
CA GLY A 11 2.91 -7.90 -10.36
C GLY A 11 3.36 -9.28 -9.86
N GLY A 12 3.04 -9.62 -8.61
CA GLY A 12 3.35 -10.94 -8.02
C GLY A 12 4.80 -11.15 -7.57
N THR A 13 5.63 -10.11 -7.55
CA THR A 13 7.05 -10.17 -7.12
C THR A 13 7.26 -10.17 -5.60
N GLY A 14 6.18 -10.17 -4.81
CA GLY A 14 6.24 -10.23 -3.35
C GLY A 14 6.42 -8.89 -2.63
N LYS A 15 6.24 -7.74 -3.31
CA LYS A 15 6.31 -6.40 -2.70
C LYS A 15 5.46 -6.28 -1.43
N THR A 16 4.18 -6.63 -1.51
CA THR A 16 3.25 -6.52 -0.39
C THR A 16 3.65 -7.44 0.76
N THR A 17 4.12 -8.65 0.44
CA THR A 17 4.60 -9.61 1.44
C THR A 17 5.80 -9.07 2.21
N ILE A 18 6.80 -8.51 1.53
CA ILE A 18 7.98 -7.98 2.22
C ILE A 18 7.63 -6.72 3.03
N VAL A 19 6.74 -5.86 2.53
CA VAL A 19 6.23 -4.70 3.28
C VAL A 19 5.48 -5.15 4.54
N GLY A 20 4.64 -6.18 4.45
CA GLY A 20 3.94 -6.77 5.61
C GLY A 20 4.91 -7.34 6.66
N ALA A 21 5.98 -8.01 6.23
CA ALA A 21 7.01 -8.51 7.13
C ALA A 21 7.76 -7.35 7.84
N PHE A 22 8.15 -6.32 7.10
CA PHE A 22 8.74 -5.11 7.70
C PHE A 22 7.79 -4.41 8.66
N ALA A 23 6.50 -4.35 8.31
CA ALA A 23 5.47 -3.79 9.17
C ALA A 23 5.39 -4.55 10.50
N ALA A 24 5.46 -5.88 10.51
CA ALA A 24 5.44 -6.65 11.75
C ALA A 24 6.64 -6.34 12.68
N LEU A 25 7.80 -6.04 12.10
CA LEU A 25 9.04 -5.77 12.85
C LEU A 25 9.21 -4.29 13.25
N ALA A 26 8.62 -3.36 12.49
CA ALA A 26 8.76 -1.94 12.74
C ALA A 26 7.79 -1.45 13.83
N GLY A 27 8.33 -0.97 14.96
CA GLY A 27 7.61 -0.17 15.95
C GLY A 27 7.38 1.26 15.46
N ASN A 28 6.33 1.94 15.96
CA ASN A 28 5.99 3.34 15.64
C ASN A 28 6.12 3.70 14.15
N LYS A 29 5.35 2.98 13.32
CA LYS A 29 5.40 3.05 11.85
C LYS A 29 4.16 3.72 11.28
N VAL A 30 4.34 4.30 10.10
CA VAL A 30 3.26 4.70 9.19
C VAL A 30 3.45 3.91 7.91
N LEU A 31 2.37 3.32 7.40
CA LEU A 31 2.37 2.53 6.19
C LEU A 31 1.40 3.17 5.20
N ALA A 32 1.79 3.20 3.93
CA ALA A 32 0.94 3.61 2.84
C ALA A 32 1.04 2.54 1.75
N ASP A 33 -0.11 2.03 1.31
CA ASP A 33 -0.20 1.25 0.10
C ASP A 33 -0.39 2.21 -1.07
N CYS A 34 0.60 2.28 -1.96
CA CYS A 34 0.62 3.21 -3.09
C CYS A 34 0.31 2.51 -4.42
N ASP A 35 -0.15 1.26 -4.38
CA ASP A 35 -0.71 0.60 -5.56
C ASP A 35 -2.13 1.15 -5.81
N VAL A 36 -2.29 1.84 -6.95
CA VAL A 36 -3.56 2.47 -7.33
C VAL A 36 -4.56 1.44 -7.87
N ASP A 37 -4.07 0.40 -8.52
CA ASP A 37 -4.89 -0.57 -9.24
C ASP A 37 -5.36 -1.70 -8.31
N ALA A 38 -4.47 -2.18 -7.44
CA ALA A 38 -4.74 -3.32 -6.56
C ALA A 38 -4.00 -3.19 -5.20
N PRO A 39 -4.48 -2.32 -4.28
CA PRO A 39 -3.90 -2.21 -2.95
C PRO A 39 -4.20 -3.47 -2.12
N ASP A 40 -3.16 -4.19 -1.69
CA ASP A 40 -3.26 -5.51 -1.05
C ASP A 40 -2.85 -5.50 0.44
N LEU A 41 -2.23 -4.43 0.94
CA LEU A 41 -1.65 -4.42 2.28
C LEU A 41 -2.70 -4.64 3.38
N HIS A 42 -3.94 -4.18 3.14
CA HIS A 42 -5.07 -4.34 4.05
C HIS A 42 -5.45 -5.82 4.27
N LEU A 43 -5.21 -6.71 3.29
CA LEU A 43 -5.49 -8.15 3.40
C LEU A 43 -4.59 -8.82 4.44
N ILE A 44 -3.35 -8.33 4.56
CA ILE A 44 -2.35 -8.85 5.50
C ILE A 44 -2.53 -8.22 6.88
N LEU A 45 -2.67 -6.90 6.93
CA LEU A 45 -2.65 -6.14 8.19
C LEU A 45 -4.00 -6.11 8.92
N LYS A 46 -5.10 -6.39 8.22
CA LYS A 46 -6.48 -6.36 8.75
C LYS A 46 -6.74 -5.13 9.63
N PRO A 47 -6.51 -3.91 9.10
CA PRO A 47 -6.64 -2.71 9.90
C PRO A 47 -8.11 -2.45 10.29
N GLU A 48 -8.31 -1.77 11.41
CA GLU A 48 -9.60 -1.14 11.72
C GLU A 48 -9.73 0.15 10.89
N ILE A 49 -10.84 0.27 10.17
CA ILE A 49 -11.14 1.45 9.36
C ILE A 49 -11.62 2.57 10.29
N LYS A 50 -10.85 3.66 10.36
CA LYS A 50 -11.18 4.83 11.20
C LYS A 50 -11.90 5.94 10.43
N GLU A 51 -11.60 6.09 9.14
CA GLU A 51 -12.15 7.14 8.28
C GLU A 51 -12.16 6.64 6.84
N GLU A 52 -13.23 6.94 6.10
CA GLU A 52 -13.34 6.73 4.67
C GLU A 52 -13.75 8.04 3.98
N LYS A 53 -13.23 8.25 2.76
CA LYS A 53 -13.57 9.42 1.94
C LYS A 53 -13.95 8.95 0.55
N LYS A 54 -14.94 9.60 -0.05
CA LYS A 54 -15.22 9.41 -1.49
C LYS A 54 -13.99 9.84 -2.29
N PHE A 55 -13.52 8.95 -3.14
CA PHE A 55 -12.46 9.24 -4.11
C PHE A 55 -13.06 9.56 -5.47
N SER A 56 -12.55 10.60 -6.13
CA SER A 56 -12.84 10.91 -7.52
C SER A 56 -11.52 11.04 -8.28
N GLY A 57 -11.29 10.14 -9.24
CA GLY A 57 -10.13 10.19 -10.11
C GLY A 57 -10.19 11.35 -11.12
N SER A 58 -9.05 11.62 -11.76
CA SER A 58 -9.00 12.54 -12.90
C SER A 58 -9.73 11.98 -14.12
N LYS A 59 -9.98 12.80 -15.14
CA LYS A 59 -10.53 12.32 -16.42
C LYS A 59 -9.67 11.17 -16.94
N LEU A 60 -10.31 10.05 -17.28
CA LEU A 60 -9.64 8.91 -17.89
C LEU A 60 -9.03 9.36 -19.22
N ALA A 61 -7.73 9.11 -19.43
CA ALA A 61 -7.11 9.33 -20.72
C ALA A 61 -7.64 8.30 -21.72
N PHE A 62 -8.03 8.77 -22.90
CA PHE A 62 -8.44 7.94 -24.03
C PHE A 62 -7.46 8.16 -25.19
N ILE A 63 -7.22 7.09 -25.96
CA ILE A 63 -6.40 7.11 -27.18
C ILE A 63 -7.35 7.01 -28.37
#